data_AF-A0AAV3UH28-F1
#
_entry.id   AF-A0AAV3UH28-F1
#
_cell.length_a   1.000
_cell.length_b   1.000
_cell.length_c   1.000
_cell.angle_alpha   90.00
_cell.angle_beta   90.00
_cell.angle_gamma   90.00
#
_symmetry.space_group_name_H-M   'P 1'
#
loop_
_entity.id
_entity.type
_entity.pdbx_description
1 polymer ?
#
loop_
_entity_poly.entity_id
_entity_poly.type
_entity_poly.pdbx_seq_one_letter_code
_entity_poly.pdbx_strand_id
1 'polypeptide(L)'
;MATASLYAATRQVGVPLSLDNFAIVSRVERRRIQRAYRYLTNELGLGIAPTDPAQFVPRFVSELDLSNELERTAHDLPNSAKCYNTQSGKSPVALAAAAVYAAARLRTNLSPKIRLGLLHILHQ
;
A
#
# COMPACT_ATOMS: atom_id res chain seq x y z
N MET A 1 21.97 1.29 4.52
CA MET A 1 21.39 0.29 5.44
C MET A 1 20.22 0.87 6.22
N ALA A 2 20.35 2.05 6.86
CA ALA A 2 19.26 2.70 7.61
C ALA A 2 17.88 2.69 6.93
N THR A 3 17.77 3.13 5.67
CA THR A 3 16.48 3.18 4.95
C THR A 3 15.85 1.79 4.77
N ALA A 4 16.66 0.74 4.54
CA ALA A 4 16.17 -0.62 4.38
C ALA A 4 15.71 -1.22 5.72
N SER A 5 16.40 -0.90 6.81
CA SER A 5 16.00 -1.28 8.16
C SER A 5 14.68 -0.62 8.56
N LEU A 6 14.52 0.67 8.25
CA LEU A 6 13.26 1.38 8.48
C LEU A 6 12.12 0.76 7.66
N TYR A 7 12.36 0.48 6.36
CA TYR A 7 11.39 -0.22 5.53
C TYR A 7 10.99 -1.58 6.11
N ALA A 8 11.95 -2.38 6.57
CA ALA A 8 11.66 -3.66 7.23
C ALA A 8 10.82 -3.49 8.51
N ALA A 9 11.15 -2.51 9.35
CA ALA A 9 10.40 -2.23 10.58
C ALA A 9 8.92 -1.87 10.30
N THR A 10 8.66 -1.03 9.28
CA THR A 10 7.28 -0.68 8.90
C THR A 10 6.45 -1.90 8.52
N ARG A 11 7.07 -2.89 7.84
CA ARG A 11 6.40 -4.15 7.49
C ARG A 11 6.18 -5.04 8.70
N GLN A 12 7.12 -5.08 9.65
CA GLN A 12 6.98 -5.87 10.88
C GLN A 12 5.88 -5.38 11.80
N VAL A 13 5.68 -4.06 11.88
CA VAL A 13 4.65 -3.44 12.73
C VAL A 13 3.27 -3.41 12.04
N GLY A 14 3.18 -3.87 10.78
CA GLY A 14 1.91 -3.93 10.05
C GLY A 14 1.42 -2.58 9.51
N VAL A 15 2.32 -1.60 9.41
CA VAL A 15 2.06 -0.28 8.81
C VAL A 15 2.97 -0.10 7.58
N PRO A 16 2.82 -0.93 6.54
CA PRO A 16 3.71 -0.97 5.40
C PRO A 16 3.61 0.32 4.56
N LEU A 17 4.75 0.80 4.11
CA LEU A 17 4.85 1.86 3.10
C LEU A 17 5.44 1.28 1.82
N SER A 18 5.10 1.82 0.64
CA SER A 18 5.72 1.37 -0.61
C SER A 18 7.21 1.75 -0.64
N LEU A 19 8.03 0.98 -1.36
CA LEU A 19 9.45 1.30 -1.55
C LEU A 19 9.68 2.69 -2.14
N ASP A 20 8.75 3.20 -2.95
CA ASP A 20 8.83 4.54 -3.53
C ASP A 20 8.76 5.65 -2.50
N ASN A 21 7.96 5.47 -1.43
CA ASN A 21 7.90 6.43 -0.34
C ASN A 21 9.26 6.65 0.32
N PHE A 22 10.06 5.59 0.42
CA PHE A 22 11.42 5.68 0.94
C PHE A 22 12.38 6.24 -0.10
N ALA A 23 12.24 5.87 -1.38
CA ALA A 23 13.12 6.32 -2.43
C ALA A 23 13.05 7.83 -2.66
N ILE A 24 11.86 8.44 -2.55
CA ILE A 24 11.64 9.89 -2.76
C ILE A 24 12.38 10.74 -1.72
N VAL A 25 12.46 10.28 -0.48
CA VAL A 25 13.07 11.02 0.64
C VAL A 25 14.51 10.57 0.96
N SER A 26 14.98 9.52 0.30
CA SER A 26 16.30 8.92 0.53
C SER A 26 17.28 9.36 -0.54
N ARG A 27 18.53 9.61 -0.14
CA ARG A 27 19.66 9.83 -1.06
C ARG A 27 20.13 8.53 -1.76
N VAL A 28 19.50 7.40 -1.43
CA VAL A 28 19.86 6.07 -1.92
C VAL A 28 18.83 5.62 -2.95
N GLU A 29 19.31 5.18 -4.11
CA GLU A 29 18.46 4.65 -5.17
C GLU A 29 17.55 3.50 -4.70
N ARG A 30 16.32 3.48 -5.24
CA ARG A 30 15.30 2.45 -4.97
C ARG A 30 15.85 1.03 -5.08
N ARG A 31 16.60 0.72 -6.15
CA ARG A 31 17.19 -0.61 -6.38
C ARG A 31 18.15 -1.02 -5.27
N ARG A 32 18.91 -0.06 -4.74
CA ARG A 32 19.88 -0.31 -3.67
C ARG A 32 19.18 -0.51 -2.32
N ILE A 33 18.09 0.22 -2.05
CA ILE A 33 17.22 -0.03 -0.89
C ILE A 33 16.62 -1.44 -0.96
N GLN A 34 16.09 -1.84 -2.12
CA GLN A 34 15.49 -3.16 -2.31
C GLN A 34 16.51 -4.31 -2.10
N ARG A 35 17.74 -4.15 -2.62
CA ARG A 35 18.81 -5.13 -2.40
C ARG A 35 19.20 -5.23 -0.93
N ALA A 36 19.38 -4.09 -0.26
CA ALA A 36 19.71 -4.05 1.16
C ALA A 36 18.60 -4.67 2.02
N TYR A 37 17.33 -4.44 1.67
CA TYR A 37 16.19 -5.07 2.32
C TYR A 37 16.24 -6.60 2.18
N ARG A 38 16.41 -7.13 0.96
CA ARG A 38 16.54 -8.59 0.73
C ARG A 38 17.70 -9.20 1.50
N TYR A 39 18.82 -8.50 1.57
CA TYR A 39 19.97 -8.94 2.36
C TYR A 39 19.61 -9.02 3.85
N LEU A 40 19.05 -7.95 4.43
CA LEU A 40 18.63 -7.90 5.83
C LEU A 40 17.62 -8.99 6.17
N THR A 41 16.62 -9.22 5.32
CA THR A 41 15.60 -10.24 5.58
C THR A 41 16.16 -11.65 5.59
N ASN A 42 17.13 -11.94 4.72
CA ASN A 42 17.76 -13.23 4.63
C ASN A 42 18.75 -13.45 5.79
N GLU A 43 19.59 -12.45 6.08
CA GLU A 43 20.63 -12.54 7.11
C GLU A 43 20.02 -12.63 8.51
N LEU A 44 18.97 -11.86 8.77
CA LEU A 44 18.31 -11.79 10.09
C LEU A 44 17.15 -12.78 10.21
N GLY A 45 16.88 -13.61 9.19
CA GLY A 45 15.77 -14.56 9.20
C GLY A 45 14.40 -13.91 9.43
N LEU A 46 14.19 -12.68 8.94
CA LEU A 46 12.94 -11.98 9.14
C LEU A 46 11.85 -12.68 8.32
N GLY A 47 10.98 -13.44 8.98
CA GLY A 47 9.83 -14.13 8.38
C GLY A 47 8.76 -13.14 7.90
N ILE A 48 9.08 -12.32 6.89
CA ILE A 48 8.20 -11.26 6.43
C ILE A 48 7.16 -11.84 5.49
N ALA A 49 5.93 -11.96 6.01
CA ALA A 49 4.77 -12.37 5.24
C ALA A 49 4.48 -11.41 4.06
N PRO A 50 3.79 -11.89 3.01
CA PRO A 50 3.19 -11.02 2.01
C PRO A 50 2.37 -9.92 2.67
N THR A 51 2.53 -8.68 2.20
CA THR A 51 1.81 -7.54 2.76
C THR A 51 0.33 -7.65 2.42
N ASP A 52 -0.55 -7.52 3.42
CA ASP A 52 -2.00 -7.45 3.18
C ASP A 52 -2.33 -6.09 2.54
N PRO A 53 -2.96 -6.06 1.34
CA PRO A 53 -3.44 -4.82 0.73
C PRO A 53 -4.24 -3.94 1.68
N ALA A 54 -5.03 -4.53 2.59
CA ALA A 54 -5.85 -3.78 3.54
C ALA A 54 -5.02 -2.83 4.43
N GLN A 55 -3.75 -3.15 4.69
CA GLN A 55 -2.87 -2.31 5.51
C GLN A 55 -2.51 -0.97 4.85
N PHE A 56 -2.74 -0.79 3.55
CA PHE A 56 -2.52 0.49 2.86
C PHE A 56 -3.77 1.40 2.85
N VAL A 57 -4.94 0.87 3.19
CA VAL A 57 -6.23 1.60 3.11
C VAL A 57 -6.27 2.84 4.03
N PRO A 58 -5.89 2.76 5.33
CA PRO A 58 -5.97 3.91 6.23
C PRO A 58 -5.17 5.11 5.74
N ARG A 59 -4.03 4.83 5.11
CA ARG A 59 -3.17 5.85 4.53
C ARG A 59 -3.83 6.55 3.36
N PHE A 60 -4.40 5.83 2.41
CA PHE A 60 -5.06 6.43 1.25
C PHE A 60 -6.28 7.25 1.65
N VAL A 61 -7.04 6.78 2.64
CA VAL A 61 -8.15 7.53 3.23
C VAL A 61 -7.64 8.86 3.80
N SER A 62 -6.54 8.81 4.56
CA SER A 62 -5.92 10.01 5.15
C SER A 62 -5.37 10.97 4.07
N GLU A 63 -4.63 10.46 3.08
CA GLU A 63 -4.03 11.27 1.99
C GLU A 63 -5.10 11.94 1.10
N LEU A 64 -6.25 11.31 0.95
CA LEU A 64 -7.36 11.80 0.13
C LEU A 64 -8.45 12.52 0.95
N ASP A 65 -8.24 12.71 2.25
CA ASP A 65 -9.18 13.35 3.19
C ASP A 65 -10.60 12.73 3.13
N LEU A 66 -10.65 11.39 3.16
CA LEU A 66 -11.88 10.61 3.08
C LEU A 66 -12.43 10.31 4.47
N SER A 67 -13.76 10.21 4.58
CA SER A 67 -14.41 9.88 5.85
C SER A 67 -14.12 8.45 6.33
N ASN A 68 -14.10 8.22 7.64
CA ASN A 68 -13.99 6.91 8.28
C ASN A 68 -15.03 5.88 7.80
N GLU A 69 -16.23 6.32 7.40
CA GLU A 69 -17.24 5.43 6.81
C GLU A 69 -16.76 4.81 5.49
N LEU A 70 -16.04 5.59 4.67
CA LEU A 70 -15.48 5.13 3.40
C LEU A 70 -14.30 4.18 3.66
N GLU A 71 -13.48 4.45 4.67
CA GLU A 71 -12.42 3.53 5.12
C GLU A 71 -12.97 2.16 5.48
N ARG A 72 -14.05 2.10 6.25
CA ARG A 72 -14.74 0.85 6.61
C ARG A 72 -15.20 0.10 5.36
N THR A 73 -15.90 0.78 4.46
CA THR A 73 -16.34 0.19 3.18
C THR A 73 -15.15 -0.32 2.36
N ALA A 74 -14.06 0.45 2.27
CA ALA A 74 -12.85 0.09 1.56
C ALA A 74 -12.10 -1.09 2.20
N HIS A 75 -12.21 -1.27 3.52
CA HIS A 75 -11.67 -2.42 4.24
C HIS A 75 -12.44 -3.72 3.96
N ASP A 76 -13.76 -3.62 3.79
CA ASP A 76 -14.64 -4.78 3.57
C ASP A 76 -14.58 -5.29 2.12
N LEU A 77 -14.29 -4.40 1.15
CA LEU A 77 -14.15 -4.71 -0.28
C LEU A 77 -13.08 -5.77 -0.60
N PRO A 78 -11.80 -5.65 -0.16
CA PRO A 78 -10.74 -6.60 -0.50
C PRO A 78 -10.99 -8.02 0.03
N ASN A 79 -11.79 -8.19 1.08
CA ASN A 79 -12.14 -9.51 1.59
C ASN A 79 -12.99 -10.31 0.59
N SER A 80 -13.84 -9.65 -0.19
CA SER A 80 -14.56 -10.29 -1.30
C SER A 80 -13.65 -10.70 -2.46
N ALA A 81 -12.55 -9.97 -2.69
CA ALA A 81 -11.59 -10.24 -3.75
C ALA A 81 -10.56 -11.31 -3.40
N LYS A 82 -10.25 -11.54 -2.11
CA LYS A 82 -9.39 -12.65 -1.65
C LYS A 82 -9.99 -14.02 -1.99
N CYS A 83 -11.32 -14.13 -2.12
CA CYS A 83 -12.02 -15.36 -2.53
C CYS A 83 -11.86 -15.71 -4.01
N TYR A 84 -11.50 -14.73 -4.85
CA TYR A 84 -11.21 -14.96 -6.27
C TYR A 84 -9.70 -14.99 -6.42
N ASN A 85 -9.13 -16.16 -6.74
CA ASN A 85 -7.68 -16.44 -6.91
C ASN A 85 -6.97 -15.61 -8.01
N THR A 86 -7.44 -14.40 -8.32
CA THR A 86 -7.02 -13.51 -9.41
C THR A 86 -5.97 -12.48 -8.98
N GLN A 87 -5.41 -12.58 -7.77
CA GLN A 87 -4.44 -11.61 -7.22
C GLN A 87 -2.99 -11.91 -7.60
N SER A 88 -2.71 -13.06 -8.20
CA SER A 88 -1.34 -13.44 -8.60
C SER A 88 -0.76 -12.43 -9.60
N GLY A 89 0.27 -11.71 -9.18
CA GLY A 89 1.00 -10.73 -9.99
C GLY A 89 0.61 -9.26 -9.82
N LYS A 90 -0.41 -8.92 -9.02
CA LYS A 90 -0.80 -7.51 -8.78
C LYS A 90 -0.17 -6.94 -7.51
N SER A 91 0.28 -5.68 -7.57
CA SER A 91 0.85 -4.98 -6.43
C SER A 91 -0.20 -4.83 -5.30
N PRO A 92 0.13 -5.16 -4.04
CA PRO A 92 -0.76 -4.94 -2.89
C PRO A 92 -1.23 -3.49 -2.75
N VAL A 93 -0.36 -2.55 -3.14
CA VAL A 93 -0.67 -1.10 -3.14
C VAL A 93 -1.78 -0.79 -4.16
N ALA A 94 -1.67 -1.34 -5.37
CA ALA A 94 -2.67 -1.14 -6.42
C ALA A 94 -4.02 -1.78 -6.06
N LEU A 95 -4.01 -2.94 -5.41
CA LEU A 95 -5.23 -3.58 -4.90
C LEU A 95 -5.93 -2.72 -3.85
N ALA A 96 -5.18 -2.14 -2.91
CA ALA A 96 -5.72 -1.24 -1.91
C ALA A 96 -6.28 0.05 -2.52
N ALA A 97 -5.56 0.65 -3.48
CA ALA A 97 -6.02 1.82 -4.20
C ALA A 97 -7.32 1.55 -4.99
N ALA A 98 -7.41 0.38 -5.63
CA ALA A 98 -8.63 -0.06 -6.31
C ALA A 98 -9.81 -0.23 -5.36
N ALA A 99 -9.57 -0.78 -4.15
CA ALA A 99 -10.60 -0.91 -3.12
C ALA A 99 -11.11 0.47 -2.65
N VAL A 100 -10.22 1.43 -2.38
CA VAL A 100 -10.59 2.81 -2.01
C VAL A 100 -11.38 3.48 -3.14
N TYR A 101 -10.96 3.31 -4.39
CA TYR A 101 -11.67 3.84 -5.54
C TYR A 101 -13.08 3.24 -5.69
N ALA A 102 -13.22 1.92 -5.52
CA ALA A 102 -14.51 1.25 -5.55
C ALA A 102 -15.43 1.76 -4.42
N ALA A 103 -14.93 1.86 -3.19
CA ALA A 103 -15.67 2.38 -2.04
C ALA A 103 -16.16 3.81 -2.29
N ALA A 104 -15.28 4.69 -2.78
CA ALA A 104 -15.62 6.06 -3.10
C ALA A 104 -16.69 6.13 -4.20
N ARG A 105 -16.58 5.29 -5.24
CA ARG A 105 -17.51 5.26 -6.37
C ARG A 105 -18.90 4.79 -5.94
N LEU A 106 -18.98 3.79 -5.05
CA LEU A 106 -20.25 3.30 -4.50
C LEU A 106 -20.98 4.38 -3.68
N ARG A 107 -20.24 5.23 -2.97
CA ARG A 107 -20.81 6.25 -2.07
C ARG A 107 -21.06 7.62 -2.73
N THR A 108 -20.89 7.71 -4.07
CA THR A 108 -21.39 8.81 -4.93
C THR A 108 -21.03 10.26 -4.52
N ASN A 109 -19.86 10.49 -3.91
CA ASN A 109 -19.31 11.84 -3.66
C ASN A 109 -17.80 11.94 -3.98
N LEU A 110 -17.35 11.50 -5.17
CA LEU A 110 -15.97 11.81 -5.59
C LEU A 110 -15.84 13.27 -5.98
N SER A 111 -15.14 14.04 -5.15
CA SER A 111 -14.61 15.33 -5.58
C SER A 111 -13.60 15.13 -6.72
N PRO A 112 -13.43 16.12 -7.63
CA PRO A 112 -12.49 16.00 -8.76
C PRO A 112 -11.04 15.76 -8.31
N LYS A 113 -10.66 16.23 -7.11
CA LYS A 113 -9.34 15.98 -6.51
C LYS A 113 -9.12 14.50 -6.18
N ILE A 114 -10.14 13.82 -5.65
CA ILE A 114 -10.08 12.39 -5.31
C ILE A 114 -9.93 11.53 -6.58
N ARG A 115 -10.63 11.88 -7.67
CA ARG A 115 -10.48 11.20 -8.97
C ARG A 115 -9.04 11.25 -9.49
N LEU A 116 -8.40 12.42 -9.43
CA LEU A 116 -7.04 12.61 -9.92
C LEU A 116 -6.01 11.86 -9.06
N GLY A 117 -6.17 11.89 -7.73
CA GLY A 117 -5.29 11.18 -6.81
C GLY A 117 -5.30 9.67 -7.02
N LEU A 118 -6.50 9.07 -7.17
CA LEU A 118 -6.64 7.63 -7.37
C LEU A 118 -6.12 7.15 -8.74
N LEU A 119 -6.25 7.95 -9.80
CA LEU A 119 -5.65 7.64 -11.10
C LEU A 119 -4.11 7.61 -11.04
N HIS A 120 -3.51 8.53 -10.27
CA HIS A 120 -2.06 8.56 -10.10
C HIS A 120 -1.54 7.34 -9.34
N ILE A 121 -2.27 6.89 -8.32
CA ILE A 121 -1.89 5.72 -7.50
C ILE A 121 -2.04 4.40 -8.29
N LEU A 122 -3.03 4.29 -9.18
CA LEU A 122 -3.24 3.07 -9.99
C LEU A 122 -2.24 2.88 -11.13
N HIS A 123 -1.50 3.93 -11.51
CA HIS A 123 -0.53 3.90 -12.61
C HIS A 123 0.95 3.75 -12.17
N GLN A 124 1.24 3.68 -10.87
CA GLN A 124 2.57 3.46 -10.30
C GLN A 124 2.76 2.01 -9.81
#